data_AF-A0A6B1BIW4-F1
#
_entry.id   AF-A0A6B1BIW4-F1
#
_cell.length_a   1.000
_cell.length_b   1.000
_cell.length_c   1.000
_cell.angle_alpha   90.00
_cell.angle_beta   90.00
_cell.angle_gamma   90.00
#
_symmetry.space_group_name_H-M   'P 1'
#
loop_
_entity.id
_entity.type
_entity.pdbx_description
1 polymer ?
#
loop_
_entity_poly.entity_id
_entity_poly.type
_entity_poly.pdbx_seq_one_letter_code
_entity_poly.pdbx_strand_id
1 'polypeptide(L)'
;MPVKSVYMMTDLEGSAGVDDWDPRHRDDATTAKGVYDRAEMQRLLTGEVNAAAEGLFAAGVEEIIINDAHGAGRTILSEELISGVKLVQGVNRPCWLPGLSPRFDALIQLGMHAMTNTPNGCLAHSMSRRMVYRVNGAEVGEMEMAAYLCGHLGIPWVFTSGDLHACTESQRWVNDIVTAPVKEGLGELCALHLAPIDARTLIKKRVQEAMERVENIEPLVAKSPVVMEVTFPEPGPPSLKEGCERVDAFTIRCTGESFWQVFHNVVYGKPDFPVPA
;
A
#
# COMPACT_ATOMS: atom_id res chain seq x y z
N MET A 1 12.26 11.65 18.64
CA MET A 1 13.46 12.06 17.87
C MET A 1 12.98 12.57 16.52
N PRO A 2 13.68 13.52 15.87
CA PRO A 2 13.27 13.97 14.54
C PRO A 2 13.31 12.79 13.56
N VAL A 3 12.28 12.67 12.72
CA VAL A 3 12.19 11.64 11.66
C VAL A 3 13.30 11.90 10.63
N LYS A 4 14.15 10.92 10.36
CA LYS A 4 15.27 11.01 9.41
C LYS A 4 15.14 10.08 8.22
N SER A 5 14.49 8.93 8.39
CA SER A 5 14.36 7.91 7.35
C SER A 5 12.91 7.50 7.17
N VAL A 6 12.39 7.59 5.94
CA VAL A 6 11.02 7.19 5.60
C VAL A 6 11.01 6.07 4.55
N TYR A 7 10.18 5.06 4.81
CA TYR A 7 9.81 4.06 3.82
C TYR A 7 8.45 4.44 3.21
N MET A 8 8.44 4.70 1.90
CA MET A 8 7.26 5.08 1.14
C MET A 8 6.82 3.90 0.29
N MET A 9 5.63 3.35 0.57
CA MET A 9 4.99 2.38 -0.32
C MET A 9 3.99 3.10 -1.22
N THR A 10 3.99 2.78 -2.51
CA THR A 10 3.10 3.43 -3.47
C THR A 10 2.23 2.40 -4.17
N ASP A 11 0.98 2.79 -4.43
CA ASP A 11 0.10 2.10 -5.35
C ASP A 11 -0.53 3.10 -6.35
N LEU A 12 -1.23 2.62 -7.37
CA LEU A 12 -1.71 3.46 -8.47
C LEU A 12 -3.18 3.86 -8.33
N GLU A 13 -4.00 2.91 -7.90
CA GLU A 13 -5.45 2.96 -7.96
C GLU A 13 -6.02 4.14 -7.19
N GLY A 14 -5.35 4.63 -6.14
CA GLY A 14 -5.80 5.73 -5.30
C GLY A 14 -5.45 7.13 -5.79
N SER A 15 -4.58 7.29 -6.80
CA SER A 15 -4.11 8.61 -7.23
C SER A 15 -5.21 9.47 -7.86
N ALA A 16 -5.07 10.80 -7.74
CA ALA A 16 -5.94 11.74 -8.43
C ALA A 16 -5.81 11.59 -9.95
N GLY A 17 -6.94 11.54 -10.66
CA GLY A 17 -7.01 11.28 -12.10
C GLY A 17 -6.95 9.81 -12.50
N VAL A 18 -6.92 8.86 -11.55
CA VAL A 18 -6.99 7.41 -11.84
C VAL A 18 -8.33 6.85 -11.37
N ASP A 19 -9.15 6.36 -12.30
CA ASP A 19 -10.44 5.70 -12.03
C ASP A 19 -10.70 4.43 -12.87
N ASP A 20 -9.70 4.03 -13.68
CA ASP A 20 -9.71 2.83 -14.49
C ASP A 20 -8.50 1.96 -14.14
N TRP A 21 -8.63 0.67 -14.39
CA TRP A 21 -7.57 -0.30 -14.12
C TRP A 21 -6.35 -0.07 -15.02
N ASP A 22 -5.16 -0.39 -14.51
CA ASP A 22 -3.93 -0.30 -15.29
C ASP A 22 -4.09 -1.04 -16.64
N PRO A 23 -3.88 -0.32 -17.76
CA PRO A 23 -4.20 -0.84 -19.09
C PRO A 23 -3.30 -2.00 -19.53
N ARG A 24 -2.27 -2.39 -18.77
CA ARG A 24 -1.39 -3.55 -19.08
C ARG A 24 -2.13 -4.85 -19.38
N HIS A 25 -3.36 -5.01 -18.89
CA HIS A 25 -4.17 -6.20 -19.10
C HIS A 25 -5.26 -6.03 -20.17
N ARG A 26 -5.31 -4.88 -20.85
CA ARG A 26 -6.22 -4.63 -21.97
C ARG A 26 -5.66 -5.19 -23.28
N ASP A 27 -6.56 -5.48 -24.21
CA ASP A 27 -6.20 -5.91 -25.57
C ASP A 27 -5.39 -4.85 -26.35
N ASP A 28 -5.58 -3.56 -26.01
CA ASP A 28 -4.91 -2.43 -26.64
C ASP A 28 -3.62 -1.99 -25.91
N ALA A 29 -3.15 -2.74 -24.90
CA ALA A 29 -2.02 -2.38 -24.05
C ALA A 29 -0.73 -2.05 -24.82
N THR A 30 -0.48 -2.77 -25.91
CA THR A 30 0.72 -2.60 -26.75
C THR A 30 0.53 -1.61 -27.90
N THR A 31 -0.67 -1.02 -28.02
CA THR A 31 -0.96 0.01 -29.02
C THR A 31 -0.54 1.39 -28.50
N ALA A 32 -0.44 2.38 -29.40
CA ALA A 32 -0.14 3.75 -29.02
C ALA A 32 -1.12 4.31 -27.97
N LYS A 33 -2.40 3.92 -28.02
CA LYS A 33 -3.41 4.32 -27.05
C LYS A 33 -3.12 3.74 -25.68
N GLY A 34 -2.98 2.42 -25.55
CA GLY A 34 -2.71 1.77 -24.27
C GLY A 34 -1.40 2.25 -23.62
N VAL A 35 -0.36 2.48 -24.43
CA VAL A 35 0.91 3.06 -23.96
C VAL A 35 0.71 4.50 -23.45
N TYR A 36 -0.07 5.32 -24.17
CA TYR A 36 -0.36 6.70 -23.76
C TYR A 36 -1.16 6.75 -22.45
N ASP A 37 -2.26 5.98 -22.37
CA ASP A 37 -3.14 5.90 -21.19
C ASP A 37 -2.32 5.47 -19.96
N ARG A 38 -1.46 4.45 -20.12
CA ARG A 38 -0.57 4.02 -19.03
C ARG A 38 0.40 5.13 -18.63
N ALA A 39 1.06 5.76 -19.59
CA ALA A 39 2.04 6.80 -19.30
C ALA A 39 1.41 8.02 -18.61
N GLU A 40 0.14 8.32 -18.87
CA GLU A 40 -0.62 9.34 -18.12
C GLU A 40 -0.78 8.96 -16.65
N MET A 41 -1.29 7.75 -16.37
CA MET A 41 -1.42 7.23 -14.99
C MET A 41 -0.07 7.25 -14.25
N GLN A 42 1.02 6.86 -14.93
CA GLN A 42 2.37 6.90 -14.36
C GLN A 42 2.83 8.32 -13.99
N ARG A 43 2.56 9.32 -14.84
CA ARG A 43 2.87 10.74 -14.56
C ARG A 43 2.04 11.29 -13.39
N LEU A 44 0.79 10.84 -13.25
CA LEU A 44 -0.07 11.24 -12.13
C LEU A 44 0.52 10.78 -10.80
N LEU A 45 0.76 9.47 -10.65
CA LEU A 45 1.35 8.91 -9.42
C LEU A 45 2.77 9.45 -9.16
N THR A 46 3.63 9.52 -10.19
CA THR A 46 5.00 10.05 -10.01
C THR A 46 4.98 11.49 -9.51
N GLY A 47 4.04 12.31 -9.98
CA GLY A 47 3.85 13.67 -9.47
C GLY A 47 3.42 13.72 -8.00
N GLU A 48 2.54 12.83 -7.56
CA GLU A 48 2.15 12.72 -6.14
C GLU A 48 3.32 12.25 -5.25
N VAL A 49 4.10 11.27 -5.72
CA VAL A 49 5.31 10.78 -5.07
C VAL A 49 6.36 11.89 -4.91
N ASN A 50 6.59 12.67 -5.95
CA ASN A 50 7.50 13.83 -5.89
C ASN A 50 7.00 14.87 -4.88
N ALA A 51 5.70 15.16 -4.85
CA ALA A 51 5.12 16.10 -3.90
C ALA A 51 5.26 15.62 -2.44
N ALA A 52 5.07 14.32 -2.19
CA ALA A 52 5.33 13.72 -0.89
C ALA A 52 6.81 13.84 -0.51
N ALA A 53 7.73 13.48 -1.41
CA ALA A 53 9.16 13.57 -1.16
C ALA A 53 9.62 15.02 -0.86
N GLU A 54 9.13 16.01 -1.62
CA GLU A 54 9.38 17.43 -1.33
C GLU A 54 8.90 17.83 0.06
N GLY A 55 7.71 17.37 0.48
CA GLY A 55 7.18 17.62 1.81
C GLY A 55 8.03 16.98 2.90
N LEU A 56 8.46 15.74 2.70
CA LEU A 56 9.36 15.03 3.62
C LEU A 56 10.71 15.73 3.78
N PHE A 57 11.35 16.14 2.67
CA PHE A 57 12.59 16.90 2.73
C PHE A 57 12.40 18.25 3.45
N ALA A 58 11.29 18.94 3.22
CA ALA A 58 10.95 20.17 3.94
C ALA A 58 10.76 19.95 5.45
N ALA A 59 10.30 18.76 5.85
CA ALA A 59 10.20 18.34 7.25
C ALA A 59 11.52 17.86 7.86
N GLY A 60 12.63 17.85 7.10
CA GLY A 60 13.96 17.48 7.58
C GLY A 60 14.30 15.99 7.52
N VAL A 61 13.51 15.20 6.76
CA VAL A 61 13.84 13.81 6.42
C VAL A 61 15.06 13.80 5.49
N GLU A 62 15.97 12.87 5.71
CA GLU A 62 17.26 12.79 5.00
C GLU A 62 17.30 11.61 4.04
N GLU A 63 16.56 10.53 4.34
CA GLU A 63 16.49 9.35 3.49
C GLU A 63 15.04 8.95 3.19
N ILE A 64 14.77 8.72 1.90
CA ILE A 64 13.47 8.25 1.42
C ILE A 64 13.71 7.06 0.50
N ILE A 65 13.17 5.89 0.86
CA ILE A 65 13.06 4.75 -0.06
C ILE A 65 11.62 4.67 -0.55
N ILE A 66 11.45 4.66 -1.87
CA ILE A 66 10.18 4.50 -2.56
C ILE A 66 10.08 3.05 -3.04
N ASN A 67 9.07 2.34 -2.58
CA ASN A 67 8.68 1.04 -3.07
C ASN A 67 7.52 1.19 -4.06
N ASP A 68 7.83 1.09 -5.36
CA ASP A 68 6.83 1.00 -6.43
C ASP A 68 6.11 -0.35 -6.32
N ALA A 69 5.05 -0.42 -5.52
CA ALA A 69 4.43 -1.68 -5.13
C ALA A 69 3.29 -2.12 -6.06
N HIS A 70 2.77 -1.21 -6.89
CA HIS A 70 1.73 -1.51 -7.88
C HIS A 70 2.19 -2.61 -8.85
N GLY A 71 1.28 -3.51 -9.24
CA GLY A 71 1.55 -4.84 -9.83
C GLY A 71 2.46 -4.93 -11.08
N ALA A 72 2.95 -3.83 -11.66
CA ALA A 72 3.98 -3.86 -12.71
C ALA A 72 5.41 -3.82 -12.13
N GLY A 73 5.54 -3.28 -10.93
CA GLY A 73 6.79 -2.78 -10.38
C GLY A 73 7.50 -1.79 -11.31
N ARG A 74 6.77 -1.08 -12.17
CA ARG A 74 7.28 -0.14 -13.18
C ARG A 74 6.24 0.94 -13.46
N THR A 75 5.68 1.49 -12.39
CA THR A 75 4.64 2.52 -12.44
C THR A 75 5.28 3.89 -12.26
N ILE A 76 6.28 4.02 -11.38
CA ILE A 76 7.01 5.27 -11.18
C ILE A 76 7.95 5.54 -12.34
N LEU A 77 7.92 6.77 -12.87
CA LEU A 77 8.82 7.22 -13.94
C LEU A 77 10.15 7.67 -13.34
N SER A 78 11.17 6.82 -13.45
CA SER A 78 12.47 7.07 -12.82
C SER A 78 13.15 8.35 -13.31
N GLU A 79 12.95 8.73 -14.58
CA GLU A 79 13.49 9.96 -15.16
C GLU A 79 12.79 11.25 -14.68
N GLU A 80 11.60 11.14 -14.08
CA GLU A 80 10.83 12.27 -13.56
C GLU A 80 10.94 12.41 -12.04
N LEU A 81 11.62 11.50 -11.35
CA LEU A 81 11.77 11.57 -9.89
C LEU A 81 12.66 12.74 -9.46
N ILE A 82 12.26 13.39 -8.38
CA ILE A 82 13.08 14.39 -7.70
C ILE A 82 14.40 13.78 -7.18
N SER A 83 15.46 14.59 -7.14
CA SER A 83 16.75 14.18 -6.57
C SER A 83 16.65 13.85 -5.07
N GLY A 84 17.50 12.93 -4.60
CA GLY A 84 17.64 12.58 -3.18
C GLY A 84 16.85 11.36 -2.72
N VAL A 85 15.95 10.82 -3.56
CA VAL A 85 15.19 9.59 -3.25
C VAL A 85 15.87 8.34 -3.80
N LYS A 86 15.55 7.18 -3.24
CA LYS A 86 15.94 5.86 -3.78
C LYS A 86 14.69 5.09 -4.20
N LEU A 87 14.70 4.49 -5.39
CA LEU A 87 13.56 3.76 -5.93
C LEU A 87 13.82 2.26 -5.97
N VAL A 88 12.91 1.48 -5.39
CA VAL A 88 12.76 0.05 -5.58
C VAL A 88 11.72 -0.17 -6.68
N GLN A 89 12.17 -0.67 -7.83
CA GLN A 89 11.35 -1.00 -8.98
C GLN A 89 11.79 -2.32 -9.61
N GLY A 90 10.89 -2.97 -10.34
CA GLY A 90 11.08 -4.23 -11.05
C GLY A 90 10.12 -5.33 -10.61
N VAL A 91 10.22 -6.47 -11.28
CA VAL A 91 9.48 -7.72 -10.97
C VAL A 91 10.45 -8.77 -10.39
N ASN A 92 9.96 -9.95 -10.04
CA ASN A 92 10.74 -11.03 -9.41
C ASN A 92 11.44 -10.58 -8.11
N ARG A 93 10.67 -9.87 -7.28
CA ARG A 93 11.15 -9.24 -6.05
C ARG A 93 11.48 -10.28 -4.97
N PRO A 94 12.48 -10.01 -4.10
CA PRO A 94 12.85 -10.93 -3.02
C PRO A 94 11.76 -11.06 -1.95
N CYS A 95 10.96 -10.01 -1.74
CA CYS A 95 9.81 -9.94 -0.83
C CYS A 95 8.83 -8.84 -1.29
N TRP A 96 7.73 -8.67 -0.57
CA TRP A 96 6.72 -7.65 -0.89
C TRP A 96 7.16 -6.22 -0.58
N LEU A 97 7.96 -6.04 0.48
CA LEU A 97 8.53 -4.77 0.92
C LEU A 97 10.07 -4.77 0.83
N PRO A 98 10.68 -4.78 -0.37
CA PRO A 98 12.13 -4.79 -0.51
C PRO A 98 12.76 -3.51 0.06
N GLY A 99 13.96 -3.66 0.63
CA GLY A 99 14.70 -2.53 1.21
C GLY A 99 14.21 -2.08 2.58
N LEU A 100 13.13 -2.66 3.11
CA LEU A 100 12.65 -2.43 4.47
C LEU A 100 13.67 -2.93 5.51
N SER A 101 13.86 -2.17 6.59
CA SER A 101 14.74 -2.48 7.73
C SER A 101 14.25 -1.71 8.97
N PRO A 102 14.52 -2.17 10.21
CA PRO A 102 14.12 -1.48 11.45
C PRO A 102 14.69 -0.06 11.61
N ARG A 103 15.62 0.36 10.74
CA ARG A 103 16.21 1.71 10.74
C ARG A 103 15.28 2.84 10.26
N PHE A 104 14.13 2.50 9.68
CA PHE A 104 13.17 3.52 9.23
C PHE A 104 12.38 4.05 10.41
N ASP A 105 12.14 5.36 10.41
CA ASP A 105 11.42 6.04 11.48
C ASP A 105 9.91 6.04 11.22
N ALA A 106 9.48 5.90 9.96
CA ALA A 106 8.07 5.90 9.59
C ALA A 106 7.79 5.18 8.26
N LEU A 107 6.61 4.58 8.18
CA LEU A 107 5.94 4.14 6.96
C LEU A 107 4.95 5.22 6.50
N ILE A 108 5.00 5.54 5.22
CA ILE A 108 3.94 6.30 4.54
C ILE A 108 3.45 5.53 3.31
N GLN A 109 2.18 5.73 2.96
CA GLN A 109 1.54 5.04 1.84
C GLN A 109 0.85 6.03 0.90
N LEU A 110 1.12 5.93 -0.40
CA LEU A 110 0.74 6.90 -1.43
C LEU A 110 -0.08 6.21 -2.52
N GLY A 111 -1.13 6.89 -3.01
CA GLY A 111 -1.95 6.37 -4.11
C GLY A 111 -2.75 5.12 -3.72
N MET A 112 -3.13 5.00 -2.44
CA MET A 112 -3.80 3.81 -1.91
C MET A 112 -5.30 3.77 -2.22
N HIS A 113 -5.81 2.56 -2.38
CA HIS A 113 -7.24 2.27 -2.53
C HIS A 113 -7.78 1.50 -1.31
N ALA A 114 -9.10 1.45 -1.18
CA ALA A 114 -9.76 0.72 -0.11
C ALA A 114 -9.74 -0.80 -0.38
N MET A 115 -9.90 -1.60 0.67
CA MET A 115 -9.97 -3.05 0.58
C MET A 115 -11.19 -3.56 -0.20
N THR A 116 -11.13 -4.81 -0.65
CA THR A 116 -12.24 -5.51 -1.33
C THR A 116 -13.57 -5.33 -0.59
N ASN A 117 -14.66 -5.18 -1.35
CA ASN A 117 -16.04 -4.99 -0.87
C ASN A 117 -16.31 -3.67 -0.12
N THR A 118 -15.39 -2.71 -0.15
CA THR A 118 -15.67 -1.37 0.37
C THR A 118 -16.75 -0.68 -0.47
N PRO A 119 -17.92 -0.33 0.12
CA PRO A 119 -19.00 0.31 -0.64
C PRO A 119 -18.54 1.63 -1.26
N ASN A 120 -18.85 1.82 -2.54
CA ASN A 120 -18.47 2.99 -3.35
C ASN A 120 -16.95 3.23 -3.50
N GLY A 121 -16.09 2.34 -3.01
CA GLY A 121 -14.64 2.45 -3.20
C GLY A 121 -14.26 2.32 -4.67
N CYS A 122 -13.53 3.31 -5.20
CA CYS A 122 -13.01 3.25 -6.56
C CYS A 122 -11.83 2.28 -6.60
N LEU A 123 -11.89 1.32 -7.53
CA LEU A 123 -10.88 0.27 -7.73
C LEU A 123 -10.59 -0.56 -6.46
N ALA A 124 -11.59 -0.70 -5.58
CA ALA A 124 -11.43 -1.37 -4.29
C ALA A 124 -11.15 -2.87 -4.44
N HIS A 125 -10.00 -3.33 -3.91
CA HIS A 125 -9.58 -4.73 -3.89
C HIS A 125 -8.52 -4.98 -2.80
N SER A 126 -8.09 -6.23 -2.64
CA SER A 126 -6.99 -6.61 -1.74
C SER A 126 -6.14 -7.69 -2.39
N MET A 127 -4.91 -7.38 -2.80
CA MET A 127 -3.93 -8.20 -3.54
C MET A 127 -4.38 -8.66 -4.94
N SER A 128 -5.64 -9.03 -5.06
CA SER A 128 -6.31 -9.47 -6.27
C SER A 128 -7.80 -9.18 -6.12
N ARG A 129 -8.49 -9.02 -7.25
CA ARG A 129 -9.90 -8.65 -7.25
C ARG A 129 -10.72 -9.70 -6.49
N ARG A 130 -11.67 -9.23 -5.68
CA ARG A 130 -12.69 -10.03 -4.98
C ARG A 130 -12.15 -11.00 -3.92
N MET A 131 -10.86 -10.93 -3.58
CA MET A 131 -10.32 -11.67 -2.43
C MET A 131 -10.52 -10.86 -1.15
N VAL A 132 -10.99 -11.52 -0.09
CA VAL A 132 -11.15 -10.90 1.23
C VAL A 132 -10.13 -11.50 2.18
N TYR A 133 -9.42 -10.64 2.88
CA TYR A 133 -8.41 -11.03 3.86
C TYR A 133 -8.85 -10.62 5.25
N ARG A 134 -8.62 -11.48 6.24
CA ARG A 134 -8.84 -11.16 7.64
C ARG A 134 -7.62 -11.47 8.47
N VAL A 135 -7.31 -10.60 9.43
CA VAL A 135 -6.28 -10.80 10.45
C VAL A 135 -6.94 -10.73 11.81
N ASN A 136 -6.84 -11.80 12.59
CA ASN A 136 -7.48 -11.94 13.89
C ASN A 136 -8.98 -11.61 13.87
N GLY A 137 -9.66 -11.99 12.78
CA GLY A 137 -11.10 -11.77 12.57
C GLY A 137 -11.48 -10.41 12.00
N ALA A 138 -10.56 -9.45 11.89
CA ALA A 138 -10.82 -8.14 11.28
C ALA A 138 -10.44 -8.14 9.79
N GLU A 139 -11.29 -7.57 8.93
CA GLU A 139 -11.01 -7.41 7.48
C GLU A 139 -9.89 -6.39 7.25
N VAL A 140 -8.95 -6.75 6.37
CA VAL A 140 -7.76 -5.94 6.06
C VAL A 140 -7.58 -5.78 4.55
N GLY A 141 -7.08 -4.60 4.16
CA GLY A 141 -6.56 -4.31 2.84
C GLY A 141 -5.05 -4.47 2.75
N GLU A 142 -4.51 -4.04 1.63
CA GLU A 142 -3.06 -4.03 1.40
C GLU A 142 -2.34 -3.03 2.32
N MET A 143 -3.01 -1.92 2.63
CA MET A 143 -2.49 -0.89 3.52
C MET A 143 -2.12 -1.47 4.88
N GLU A 144 -3.05 -2.16 5.52
CA GLU A 144 -2.89 -2.76 6.84
C GLU A 144 -1.90 -3.91 6.82
N MET A 145 -1.89 -4.75 5.77
CA MET A 145 -0.91 -5.82 5.67
C MET A 145 0.52 -5.26 5.63
N ALA A 146 0.76 -4.20 4.86
CA ALA A 146 2.07 -3.56 4.83
C ALA A 146 2.38 -2.87 6.17
N ALA A 147 1.40 -2.21 6.78
CA ALA A 147 1.53 -1.60 8.10
C ALA A 147 1.85 -2.62 9.19
N TYR A 148 1.26 -3.83 9.17
CA TYR A 148 1.60 -4.90 10.10
C TYR A 148 3.02 -5.43 9.91
N LEU A 149 3.50 -5.55 8.67
CA LEU A 149 4.88 -5.96 8.40
C LEU A 149 5.87 -4.91 8.92
N CYS A 150 5.60 -3.62 8.68
CA CYS A 150 6.41 -2.51 9.19
C CYS A 150 6.32 -2.41 10.72
N GLY A 151 5.12 -2.58 11.30
CA GLY A 151 4.91 -2.53 12.74
C GLY A 151 5.59 -3.67 13.49
N HIS A 152 5.75 -4.84 12.87
CA HIS A 152 6.59 -5.92 13.41
C HIS A 152 8.06 -5.48 13.64
N LEU A 153 8.54 -4.50 12.87
CA LEU A 153 9.87 -3.89 13.02
C LEU A 153 9.87 -2.65 13.91
N GLY A 154 8.73 -2.30 14.52
CA GLY A 154 8.57 -1.08 15.33
C GLY A 154 8.37 0.19 14.51
N ILE A 155 8.08 0.09 13.21
CA ILE A 155 7.92 1.25 12.33
C ILE A 155 6.44 1.67 12.30
N PRO A 156 6.10 2.90 12.73
CA PRO A 156 4.73 3.38 12.71
C PRO A 156 4.24 3.74 11.30
N TRP A 157 2.96 3.48 11.03
CA TRP A 157 2.27 3.92 9.81
C TRP A 157 1.62 5.28 10.05
N VAL A 158 2.20 6.33 9.48
CA VAL A 158 1.89 7.72 9.90
C VAL A 158 1.14 8.53 8.87
N PHE A 159 1.14 8.08 7.61
CA PHE A 159 0.50 8.82 6.52
C PHE A 159 -0.10 7.90 5.45
N THR A 160 -1.27 8.31 4.95
CA THR A 160 -1.94 7.69 3.79
C THR A 160 -2.48 8.77 2.85
N SER A 161 -2.16 8.67 1.56
CA SER A 161 -2.92 9.37 0.51
C SER A 161 -3.58 8.38 -0.44
N GLY A 162 -4.69 8.81 -1.05
CA GLY A 162 -5.42 8.00 -2.02
C GLY A 162 -6.90 8.36 -2.09
N ASP A 163 -7.75 7.34 -2.24
CA ASP A 163 -9.21 7.50 -2.13
C ASP A 163 -9.61 7.90 -0.70
N LEU A 164 -10.67 8.71 -0.56
CA LEU A 164 -11.33 9.00 0.71
C LEU A 164 -11.70 7.74 1.49
N HIS A 165 -12.15 6.67 0.80
CA HIS A 165 -12.46 5.40 1.44
C HIS A 165 -11.20 4.74 2.03
N ALA A 166 -10.07 4.80 1.32
CA ALA A 166 -8.78 4.31 1.81
C ALA A 166 -8.27 5.12 3.02
N CYS A 167 -8.43 6.44 2.97
CA CYS A 167 -8.12 7.32 4.10
C CYS A 167 -9.00 7.05 5.32
N THR A 168 -10.28 6.72 5.11
CA THR A 168 -11.21 6.36 6.19
C THR A 168 -10.86 4.99 6.77
N GLU A 169 -10.45 4.05 5.92
CA GLU A 169 -9.99 2.72 6.33
C GLU A 169 -8.76 2.82 7.23
N SER A 170 -7.73 3.57 6.82
CA SER A 170 -6.50 3.73 7.61
C SER A 170 -6.75 4.36 8.99
N GLN A 171 -7.65 5.34 9.08
CA GLN A 171 -8.04 5.98 10.34
C GLN A 171 -8.76 5.04 11.32
N ARG A 172 -9.37 3.95 10.85
CA ARG A 172 -9.97 2.93 11.74
C ARG A 172 -8.91 2.04 12.39
N TRP A 173 -7.74 1.94 11.77
CA TRP A 173 -6.65 1.07 12.21
C TRP A 173 -5.62 1.79 13.07
N VAL A 174 -5.33 3.05 12.75
CA VAL A 174 -4.30 3.84 13.43
C VAL A 174 -4.89 5.17 13.89
N ASN A 175 -4.94 5.36 15.21
CA ASN A 175 -5.33 6.63 15.80
C ASN A 175 -4.33 7.72 15.40
N ASP A 176 -4.83 8.94 15.15
CA ASP A 176 -4.04 10.12 14.79
C ASP A 176 -3.23 10.04 13.48
N ILE A 177 -3.42 8.99 12.68
CA ILE A 177 -2.83 8.92 11.33
C ILE A 177 -3.26 10.12 10.49
N VAL A 178 -2.30 10.71 9.78
CA VAL A 178 -2.55 11.85 8.90
C VAL A 178 -2.92 11.34 7.52
N THR A 179 -4.06 11.79 6.99
CA THR A 179 -4.55 11.37 5.67
C THR A 179 -4.68 12.51 4.68
N ALA A 180 -4.59 12.19 3.39
CA ALA A 180 -4.78 13.10 2.26
C ALA A 180 -5.70 12.44 1.21
N PRO A 181 -7.02 12.59 1.32
CA PRO A 181 -7.95 12.12 0.31
C PRO A 181 -7.84 12.98 -0.94
N VAL A 182 -7.31 12.41 -2.02
CA VAL A 182 -7.09 13.11 -3.30
C VAL A 182 -8.19 12.84 -4.34
N LYS A 183 -9.04 11.86 -4.04
CA LYS A 183 -10.29 11.59 -4.73
C LYS A 183 -11.29 10.96 -3.76
N GLU A 184 -12.56 10.94 -4.14
CA GLU A 184 -13.64 10.25 -3.44
C GLU A 184 -14.29 9.23 -4.37
N GLY A 185 -14.21 7.95 -4.04
CA GLY A 185 -14.92 6.91 -4.78
C GLY A 185 -16.44 7.10 -4.73
N LEU A 186 -17.07 7.11 -5.91
CA LEU A 186 -18.51 7.15 -6.12
C LEU A 186 -19.06 5.80 -6.63
N GLY A 187 -18.16 4.88 -7.01
CA GLY A 187 -18.43 3.55 -7.53
C GLY A 187 -17.13 2.86 -7.98
N GLU A 188 -17.22 1.61 -8.45
CA GLU A 188 -16.03 0.79 -8.76
C GLU A 188 -15.07 1.48 -9.74
N LEU A 189 -15.58 2.16 -10.77
CA LEU A 189 -14.79 2.84 -11.80
C LEU A 189 -15.18 4.32 -11.91
N CYS A 190 -15.55 4.94 -10.80
CA CYS A 190 -16.03 6.31 -10.80
C CYS A 190 -15.64 7.00 -9.50
N ALA A 191 -15.02 8.17 -9.61
CA ALA A 191 -14.64 8.97 -8.46
C ALA A 191 -14.75 10.47 -8.75
N LEU A 192 -14.90 11.26 -7.68
CA LEU A 192 -14.73 12.70 -7.70
C LEU A 192 -13.26 13.03 -7.39
N HIS A 193 -12.54 13.60 -8.34
CA HIS A 193 -11.10 13.85 -8.20
C HIS A 193 -10.80 15.30 -7.85
N LEU A 194 -9.76 15.52 -7.04
CA LEU A 194 -9.04 16.78 -7.06
C LEU A 194 -8.30 16.94 -8.39
N ALA A 195 -8.04 18.18 -8.81
CA ALA A 195 -7.08 18.39 -9.88
C ALA A 195 -5.70 17.89 -9.43
N PRO A 196 -4.86 17.30 -10.31
CA PRO A 196 -3.58 16.73 -9.91
C PRO A 196 -2.65 17.73 -9.18
N ILE A 197 -2.72 19.02 -9.52
CA ILE A 197 -1.94 20.06 -8.84
C ILE A 197 -2.42 20.30 -7.40
N ASP A 198 -3.72 20.18 -7.14
CA ASP A 198 -4.32 20.33 -5.81
C ASP A 198 -4.03 19.10 -4.96
N ALA A 199 -4.11 17.90 -5.54
CA ALA A 199 -3.72 16.64 -4.91
C ALA A 199 -2.26 16.68 -4.41
N ARG A 200 -1.34 17.10 -5.28
CA ARG A 200 0.09 17.27 -4.94
C ARG A 200 0.29 18.29 -3.82
N THR A 201 -0.40 19.43 -3.89
CA THR A 201 -0.34 20.47 -2.85
C THR A 201 -0.82 19.95 -1.51
N LEU A 202 -1.93 19.19 -1.51
CA LEU A 202 -2.48 18.55 -0.31
C LEU A 202 -1.50 17.54 0.27
N ILE A 203 -0.99 16.60 -0.54
CA ILE A 203 -0.05 15.57 -0.11
C ILE A 203 1.21 16.20 0.51
N LYS A 204 1.82 17.17 -0.17
CA LYS A 204 3.02 17.86 0.32
C LYS A 204 2.81 18.50 1.69
N LYS A 205 1.66 19.13 1.91
CA LYS A 205 1.32 19.74 3.20
C LYS A 205 1.07 18.68 4.27
N ARG A 206 0.28 17.65 3.96
CA ARG A 206 -0.17 16.66 4.94
C ARG A 206 0.94 15.71 5.35
N VAL A 207 1.89 15.39 4.47
CA VAL A 207 3.04 14.59 4.87
C VAL A 207 3.95 15.33 5.86
N GLN A 208 4.09 16.67 5.74
CA GLN A 208 4.82 17.47 6.74
C GLN A 208 4.14 17.40 8.11
N GLU A 209 2.81 17.54 8.14
CA GLU A 209 2.02 17.38 9.37
C GLU A 209 2.15 15.97 9.97
N ALA A 210 2.27 14.93 9.13
CA ALA A 210 2.52 13.57 9.60
C ALA A 210 3.87 13.46 10.32
N MET A 211 4.92 14.11 9.80
CA MET A 211 6.25 14.11 10.42
C MET A 211 6.27 14.77 11.80
N GLU A 212 5.40 15.76 12.04
CA GLU A 212 5.23 16.41 13.34
C GLU A 212 4.53 15.52 14.38
N ARG A 213 3.84 14.45 13.94
CA ARG A 213 2.98 13.62 14.77
C ARG A 213 3.47 12.20 14.99
N VAL A 214 4.57 11.78 14.34
CA VAL A 214 5.08 10.40 14.38
C VAL A 214 5.23 9.87 15.80
N GLU A 215 5.71 10.70 16.74
CA GLU A 215 5.90 10.29 18.14
C GLU A 215 4.61 9.91 18.88
N ASN A 216 3.43 10.30 18.37
CA ASN A 216 2.13 9.98 18.95
C ASN A 216 1.47 8.75 18.30
N ILE A 217 2.08 8.19 17.25
CA ILE A 217 1.50 7.11 16.47
C ILE A 217 2.25 5.81 16.79
N GLU A 218 1.55 4.88 17.42
CA GLU A 218 2.11 3.57 17.75
C GLU A 218 2.16 2.65 16.51
N PRO A 219 3.20 1.80 16.39
CA PRO A 219 3.25 0.80 15.33
C PRO A 219 2.06 -0.18 15.37
N LEU A 220 1.52 -0.49 14.20
CA LEU A 220 0.41 -1.45 14.08
C LEU A 220 0.93 -2.88 14.20
N VAL A 221 0.62 -3.56 15.30
CA VAL A 221 1.10 -4.93 15.57
C VAL A 221 -0.08 -5.88 15.82
N ALA A 222 -0.09 -7.01 15.10
CA ALA A 222 -1.07 -8.07 15.32
C ALA A 222 -0.77 -8.83 16.63
N LYS A 223 -1.80 -9.08 17.43
CA LYS A 223 -1.67 -9.88 18.67
C LYS A 223 -1.43 -11.35 18.33
N SER A 224 -0.43 -11.96 18.98
CA SER A 224 -0.18 -13.40 18.90
C SER A 224 -1.21 -14.20 19.73
N PRO A 225 -1.63 -15.40 19.28
CA PRO A 225 -1.34 -15.99 17.98
C PRO A 225 -2.05 -15.23 16.85
N VAL A 226 -1.34 -15.03 15.74
CA VAL A 226 -1.87 -14.34 14.57
C VAL A 226 -2.57 -15.35 13.67
N VAL A 227 -3.82 -15.07 13.34
CA VAL A 227 -4.65 -15.86 12.43
C VAL A 227 -4.93 -15.03 11.19
N MET A 228 -4.51 -15.52 10.02
CA MET A 228 -4.85 -14.92 8.73
C MET A 228 -5.80 -15.84 7.97
N GLU A 229 -6.92 -15.28 7.53
CA GLU A 229 -7.89 -15.96 6.68
C GLU A 229 -7.92 -15.30 5.31
N VAL A 230 -8.05 -16.13 4.26
CA VAL A 230 -8.19 -15.67 2.89
C VAL A 230 -9.44 -16.32 2.30
N THR A 231 -10.43 -15.50 1.98
CA THR A 231 -11.63 -15.92 1.26
C THR A 231 -11.46 -15.59 -0.23
N PHE A 232 -11.53 -16.63 -1.06
CA PHE A 232 -11.40 -16.57 -2.51
C PHE A 232 -12.78 -16.39 -3.18
N PRO A 233 -12.84 -15.74 -4.36
CA PRO A 233 -14.08 -15.62 -5.13
C PRO A 233 -14.55 -16.94 -5.76
N GLU A 234 -13.64 -17.89 -5.93
CA GLU A 234 -13.86 -19.23 -6.44
C GLU A 234 -13.34 -20.25 -5.40
N PRO A 235 -13.68 -21.55 -5.49
CA PRO A 235 -13.12 -22.54 -4.59
C PRO A 235 -11.60 -22.43 -4.48
N GLY A 236 -11.10 -22.34 -3.25
CA GLY A 236 -9.69 -22.02 -2.95
C GLY A 236 -8.70 -23.06 -3.51
N PRO A 237 -7.39 -22.80 -3.40
CA PRO A 237 -6.36 -23.62 -4.04
C PRO A 237 -6.47 -25.10 -3.61
N PRO A 238 -6.23 -26.08 -4.50
CA PRO A 238 -6.41 -27.50 -4.20
C PRO A 238 -5.44 -28.01 -3.13
N SER A 239 -4.23 -27.44 -3.08
CA SER A 239 -3.21 -27.70 -2.05
C SER A 239 -3.09 -26.51 -1.10
N LEU A 240 -2.86 -26.82 0.17
CA LEU A 240 -2.63 -25.82 1.22
C LEU A 240 -1.13 -25.71 1.50
N LYS A 241 -0.73 -24.53 2.00
CA LYS A 241 0.60 -24.34 2.56
C LYS A 241 0.70 -25.06 3.90
N GLU A 242 1.92 -25.37 4.33
CA GLU A 242 2.16 -25.98 5.64
C GLU A 242 1.60 -25.09 6.76
N GLY A 243 0.96 -25.69 7.77
CA GLY A 243 0.33 -24.95 8.87
C GLY A 243 -0.96 -24.20 8.50
N CYS A 244 -1.47 -24.37 7.29
CA CYS A 244 -2.77 -23.83 6.87
C CYS A 244 -3.83 -24.92 6.81
N GLU A 245 -5.06 -24.55 7.16
CA GLU A 245 -6.25 -25.39 7.11
C GLU A 245 -7.31 -24.82 6.17
N ARG A 246 -8.17 -25.70 5.66
CA ARG A 246 -9.35 -25.30 4.90
C ARG A 246 -10.51 -25.13 5.88
N VAL A 247 -11.03 -23.91 5.98
CA VAL A 247 -12.21 -23.61 6.80
C VAL A 247 -13.47 -24.03 6.06
N ASP A 248 -13.55 -23.69 4.77
CA ASP A 248 -14.63 -24.09 3.86
C ASP A 248 -14.12 -24.12 2.40
N ALA A 249 -15.02 -24.30 1.43
CA ALA A 249 -14.64 -24.38 0.02
C ALA A 249 -13.90 -23.13 -0.49
N PHE A 250 -14.17 -21.95 0.07
CA PHE A 250 -13.69 -20.65 -0.36
C PHE A 250 -12.70 -20.01 0.61
N THR A 251 -12.56 -20.53 1.83
CA THR A 251 -11.73 -19.91 2.87
C THR A 251 -10.62 -20.83 3.36
N ILE A 252 -9.39 -20.33 3.34
CA ILE A 252 -8.24 -20.95 4.03
C ILE A 252 -7.86 -20.11 5.26
N ARG A 253 -7.31 -20.77 6.27
CA ARG A 253 -6.79 -20.15 7.48
C ARG A 253 -5.36 -20.60 7.73
N CYS A 254 -4.48 -19.69 8.08
CA CYS A 254 -3.12 -19.97 8.51
C CYS A 254 -2.87 -19.29 9.86
N THR A 255 -2.20 -19.98 10.78
CA THR A 255 -1.90 -19.47 12.13
C THR A 255 -0.40 -19.45 12.36
N GLY A 256 0.09 -18.44 13.08
CA GLY A 256 1.51 -18.31 13.45
C GLY A 256 1.73 -17.34 14.59
N GLU A 257 2.97 -17.17 15.00
CA GLU A 257 3.36 -16.35 16.16
C GLU A 257 3.39 -14.85 15.85
N SER A 258 3.48 -14.48 14.56
CA SER A 258 3.51 -13.09 14.12
C SER A 258 2.88 -12.92 12.75
N PHE A 259 2.45 -11.69 12.44
CA PHE A 259 1.95 -11.37 11.10
C PHE A 259 3.05 -11.57 10.04
N TRP A 260 4.30 -11.29 10.38
CA TRP A 260 5.45 -11.54 9.51
C TRP A 260 5.51 -13.00 9.05
N GLN A 261 5.42 -13.95 9.98
CA GLN A 261 5.44 -15.38 9.68
C GLN A 261 4.23 -15.79 8.83
N VAL A 262 3.02 -15.38 9.24
CA VAL A 262 1.79 -15.82 8.58
C VAL A 262 1.67 -15.24 7.17
N PHE A 263 1.95 -13.95 6.99
CA PHE A 263 1.93 -13.30 5.68
C PHE A 263 2.87 -13.99 4.69
N HIS A 264 4.12 -14.23 5.08
CA HIS A 264 5.09 -14.85 4.17
C HIS A 264 4.77 -16.34 3.90
N ASN A 265 4.13 -17.04 4.83
CA ASN A 265 3.61 -18.37 4.55
C ASN A 265 2.44 -18.34 3.55
N VAL A 266 1.45 -17.47 3.77
CA VAL A 266 0.27 -17.33 2.89
C VAL A 266 0.69 -16.92 1.48
N VAL A 267 1.51 -15.88 1.36
CA VAL A 267 1.85 -15.26 0.07
C VAL A 267 2.96 -16.02 -0.66
N TYR A 268 3.96 -16.53 0.07
CA TYR A 268 5.16 -17.13 -0.55
C TYR A 268 5.38 -18.61 -0.21
N GLY A 269 4.61 -19.20 0.72
CA GLY A 269 4.90 -20.53 1.26
C GLY A 269 6.20 -20.58 2.06
N LYS A 270 6.57 -19.48 2.71
CA LYS A 270 7.83 -19.33 3.46
C LYS A 270 7.55 -18.82 4.88
N PRO A 271 7.15 -19.68 5.83
CA PRO A 271 6.89 -19.25 7.20
C PRO A 271 8.15 -18.69 7.89
N ASP A 272 9.33 -19.27 7.61
CA ASP A 272 10.60 -18.83 8.19
C ASP A 272 11.28 -17.71 7.37
N PHE A 273 10.48 -16.84 6.75
CA PHE A 273 11.03 -15.75 5.96
C PHE A 273 11.84 -14.80 6.86
N PRO A 274 13.10 -14.51 6.53
CA PRO A 274 13.98 -13.78 7.42
C PRO A 274 13.44 -12.37 7.69
N VAL A 275 13.40 -12.01 8.97
CA VAL A 275 13.11 -10.63 9.39
C VAL A 275 14.33 -9.76 9.06
N PRO A 276 14.16 -8.61 8.37
CA PRO A 276 15.24 -7.69 8.10
C PRO A 276 15.96 -7.27 9.38
N ALA A 277 17.28 -7.24 9.32
CA ALA A 277 18.13 -6.71 10.38
C ALA A 277 18.11 -5.18 10.41
#